data_AF-A0A7V9U4H0-F1
#
_entry.id   AF-A0A7V9U4H0-F1
#
_cell.length_a   1.000
_cell.length_b   1.000
_cell.length_c   1.000
_cell.angle_alpha   90.00
_cell.angle_beta   90.00
_cell.angle_gamma   90.00
#
_symmetry.space_group_name_H-M   'P 1'
#
loop_
_entity.id
_entity.type
_entity.pdbx_description
1 polymer ?
#
loop_
_entity_poly.entity_id
_entity_poly.type
_entity_poly.pdbx_seq_one_letter_code
_entity_poly.pdbx_strand_id
1 'polypeptide(L)'
;MHALAAELFPICRSITGNGVRATLRELGKRIPLELHEVASGTQVLDWTIPEEWNIEDAYIATSEGRRVVDFRASNLHVVGYSEPMRAKMTLAELRPFLHTHPHNPAWIPYRTSYYSRTWGFCLSDHQLSSLGEGPFEVVIDSTLEPGSLTYGELLLPGEKDTEVLLSTHICHPSLANDNLSGIV
;
A
#
# COMPACT_ATOMS: atom_id res chain seq x y z
N MET A 1 17.15 -11.63 9.00
CA MET A 1 16.96 -10.38 8.24
C MET A 1 16.59 -10.63 6.76
N HIS A 2 17.53 -10.83 5.81
CA HIS A 2 17.20 -10.80 4.36
C HIS A 2 16.13 -11.80 3.87
N ALA A 3 16.11 -13.03 4.39
CA ALA A 3 15.08 -14.02 4.01
C ALA A 3 13.67 -13.57 4.42
N LEU A 4 13.51 -13.04 5.63
CA LEU A 4 12.24 -12.50 6.10
C LEU A 4 11.84 -11.25 5.31
N ALA A 5 12.81 -10.39 4.97
CA ALA A 5 12.53 -9.24 4.11
C ALA A 5 11.98 -9.68 2.75
N ALA A 6 12.55 -10.73 2.14
CA ALA A 6 12.06 -11.29 0.88
C ALA A 6 10.66 -11.92 0.99
N GLU A 7 10.35 -12.58 2.12
CA GLU A 7 9.02 -13.12 2.42
C GLU A 7 7.96 -12.01 2.55
N LEU A 8 8.30 -10.91 3.24
CA LEU A 8 7.38 -9.79 3.49
C LEU A 8 7.30 -8.81 2.32
N PHE A 9 8.30 -8.79 1.42
CA PHE A 9 8.39 -7.82 0.33
C PHE A 9 7.14 -7.74 -0.54
N PRO A 10 6.53 -8.86 -1.00
CA PRO A 10 5.39 -8.79 -1.92
C PRO A 10 4.07 -8.33 -1.28
N ILE A 11 3.97 -8.34 0.06
CA ILE A 11 2.73 -8.00 0.77
C ILE A 11 2.43 -6.50 0.59
N CYS A 12 1.25 -6.19 0.03
CA CYS A 12 0.78 -4.83 -0.14
C CYS A 12 0.27 -4.26 1.20
N ARG A 13 1.18 -3.69 1.99
CA ARG A 13 0.84 -2.95 3.21
C ARG A 13 0.32 -1.54 2.90
N SER A 14 -0.46 -1.00 3.83
CA SER A 14 -0.85 0.41 3.91
C SER A 14 -0.97 0.79 5.39
N ILE A 15 -1.56 1.94 5.72
CA ILE A 15 -1.80 2.30 7.14
C ILE A 15 -2.87 1.44 7.83
N THR A 16 -3.65 0.67 7.06
CA THR A 16 -4.62 -0.34 7.54
C THR A 16 -4.66 -1.53 6.57
N GLY A 17 -5.53 -2.50 6.82
CA GLY A 17 -5.90 -3.53 5.86
C GLY A 17 -5.17 -4.87 6.03
N ASN A 18 -5.58 -5.83 5.21
CA ASN A 18 -5.15 -7.22 5.30
C ASN A 18 -3.65 -7.42 5.06
N GLY A 19 -2.99 -6.53 4.33
CA GLY A 19 -1.53 -6.56 4.17
C GLY A 19 -0.79 -6.34 5.49
N VAL A 20 -1.30 -5.46 6.36
CA VAL A 20 -0.75 -5.24 7.70
C VAL A 20 -0.96 -6.48 8.56
N ARG A 21 -2.19 -7.03 8.59
CA ARG A 21 -2.51 -8.26 9.34
C ARG A 21 -1.66 -9.45 8.89
N ALA A 22 -1.48 -9.63 7.58
CA ALA A 22 -0.63 -10.68 7.03
C ALA A 22 0.83 -10.52 7.46
N THR A 23 1.35 -9.29 7.43
CA THR A 23 2.70 -8.97 7.91
C THR A 23 2.87 -9.31 9.39
N LEU A 24 1.96 -8.83 10.25
CA LEU A 24 2.02 -9.09 11.70
C LEU A 24 1.86 -10.58 12.04
N ARG A 25 1.02 -11.31 11.30
CA ARG A 25 0.87 -12.78 11.45
C ARG A 25 2.17 -13.51 11.11
N GLU A 26 2.89 -13.08 10.07
CA GLU A 26 4.18 -13.67 9.72
C GLU A 26 5.24 -13.39 10.79
N LEU A 27 5.30 -12.16 11.31
CA LEU A 27 6.18 -11.80 12.43
C LEU A 27 5.81 -12.58 13.70
N GLY A 28 4.52 -12.79 13.94
CA GLY A 28 3.96 -13.57 15.04
C GLY A 28 4.44 -15.03 15.10
N LYS A 29 4.93 -15.58 13.99
CA LYS A 29 5.55 -16.92 13.96
C LYS A 29 6.95 -16.94 14.59
N ARG A 30 7.57 -15.77 14.79
CA ARG A 30 8.96 -15.59 15.24
C ARG A 30 9.03 -14.95 16.62
N ILE A 31 8.11 -14.03 16.92
CA ILE A 31 8.00 -13.33 18.20
C ILE A 31 6.53 -13.28 18.66
N PRO A 32 6.24 -13.32 19.97
CA PRO A 32 4.87 -13.39 20.47
C PRO A 32 4.20 -12.01 20.47
N LEU A 33 3.90 -11.48 19.28
CA LEU A 33 3.20 -10.21 19.12
C LEU A 33 1.72 -10.33 19.53
N GLU A 34 1.28 -9.41 20.37
CA GLU A 34 -0.14 -9.13 20.58
C GLU A 34 -0.63 -8.24 19.43
N LEU A 35 -1.72 -8.63 18.79
CA LEU A 35 -2.34 -7.85 17.70
C LEU A 35 -3.52 -7.07 18.27
N HIS A 36 -3.53 -5.77 17.99
CA HIS A 36 -4.59 -4.86 18.37
C HIS A 36 -5.30 -4.35 17.12
N GLU A 37 -6.62 -4.18 17.22
CA GLU A 37 -7.48 -3.62 16.19
C GLU A 37 -8.27 -2.46 16.79
N VAL A 38 -8.06 -1.26 16.25
CA VAL A 38 -8.77 -0.06 16.68
C VAL A 38 -9.78 0.32 15.60
N ALA A 39 -11.06 0.39 15.95
CA ALA A 39 -12.13 0.62 14.98
C ALA A 39 -12.00 1.97 14.25
N SER A 40 -12.32 2.00 12.96
CA SER A 40 -12.48 3.24 12.19
C SER A 40 -13.43 4.22 12.89
N GLY A 41 -13.13 5.52 12.81
CA GLY A 41 -13.90 6.56 13.49
C GLY A 41 -13.53 6.79 14.96
N THR A 42 -12.73 5.89 15.57
CA THR A 42 -12.20 6.12 16.92
C THR A 42 -11.38 7.40 16.97
N GLN A 43 -11.67 8.26 17.94
CA GLN A 43 -10.84 9.44 18.22
C GLN A 43 -9.60 9.04 19.02
N VAL A 44 -8.44 9.44 18.53
CA VAL A 44 -7.14 9.23 19.15
C VAL A 44 -6.41 10.57 19.21
N LEU A 45 -6.59 11.29 20.33
CA LEU A 45 -6.18 12.69 20.47
C LEU A 45 -6.87 13.55 19.40
N ASP A 46 -6.09 14.27 18.58
CA ASP A 46 -6.60 15.11 17.49
C ASP A 46 -6.85 14.35 16.17
N TRP A 47 -6.59 13.04 16.16
CA TRP A 47 -6.72 12.19 14.97
C TRP A 47 -7.94 11.29 15.06
N THR A 48 -8.46 10.93 13.89
CA THR A 48 -9.51 9.92 13.75
C THR A 48 -8.94 8.72 13.02
N ILE A 49 -9.16 7.51 13.54
CA ILE A 49 -8.76 6.28 12.85
C ILE A 49 -9.49 6.21 11.50
N PRO A 50 -8.79 6.06 10.37
CA PRO A 50 -9.40 6.12 9.04
C PRO A 50 -10.25 4.88 8.76
N GLU A 51 -11.02 4.95 7.67
CA GLU A 51 -11.58 3.76 7.02
C GLU A 51 -10.45 2.78 6.67
N GLU A 52 -10.79 1.49 6.69
CA GLU A 52 -9.88 0.42 6.32
C GLU A 52 -9.83 0.29 4.80
N TRP A 53 -8.61 0.14 4.27
CA TRP A 53 -8.38 -0.02 2.83
C TRP A 53 -7.85 -1.42 2.51
N ASN A 54 -8.46 -2.08 1.53
CA ASN A 54 -8.00 -3.35 0.97
C ASN A 54 -7.99 -3.29 -0.56
N ILE A 55 -7.17 -4.12 -1.20
CA ILE A 55 -7.06 -4.19 -2.65
C ILE A 55 -6.82 -5.63 -3.11
N GLU A 56 -7.57 -6.07 -4.11
CA GLU A 56 -7.49 -7.42 -4.68
C GLU A 56 -6.75 -7.42 -6.03
N ASP A 57 -7.00 -6.42 -6.88
CA ASP A 57 -6.34 -6.27 -8.17
C ASP A 57 -6.41 -4.81 -8.66
N ALA A 58 -5.47 -4.42 -9.53
CA ALA A 58 -5.59 -3.16 -10.25
C ALA A 58 -4.75 -3.19 -11.53
N TYR A 59 -5.28 -2.60 -12.60
CA TYR A 59 -4.59 -2.56 -13.88
C TYR A 59 -5.10 -1.44 -14.78
N ILE A 60 -4.26 -1.09 -15.75
CA ILE A 60 -4.64 -0.39 -16.97
C ILE A 60 -4.38 -1.37 -18.12
N ALA A 61 -5.42 -1.69 -18.89
CA ALA A 61 -5.34 -2.63 -20.01
C ALA A 61 -5.75 -1.97 -21.33
N THR A 62 -5.13 -2.38 -22.43
CA THR A 62 -5.49 -1.93 -23.78
C THR A 62 -6.79 -2.58 -24.25
N SER A 63 -7.32 -2.15 -25.39
CA SER A 63 -8.54 -2.74 -25.99
C SER A 63 -8.40 -4.22 -26.34
N GLU A 64 -7.17 -4.72 -26.51
CA GLU A 64 -6.85 -6.13 -26.74
C GLU A 64 -6.70 -6.92 -25.42
N GLY A 65 -6.95 -6.29 -24.26
CA GLY A 65 -6.86 -6.92 -22.94
C GLY A 65 -5.45 -7.02 -22.37
N ARG A 66 -4.44 -6.43 -23.03
CA ARG A 66 -3.07 -6.44 -22.52
C ARG A 66 -2.90 -5.42 -21.39
N ARG A 67 -2.57 -5.88 -20.18
CA ARG A 67 -2.23 -5.01 -19.05
C ARG A 67 -0.91 -4.28 -19.33
N VAL A 68 -0.97 -2.96 -19.44
CA VAL A 68 0.19 -2.07 -19.62
C VAL A 68 0.72 -1.55 -18.28
N VAL A 69 -0.15 -1.53 -17.27
CA VAL A 69 0.18 -1.34 -15.85
C VAL A 69 -0.53 -2.47 -15.10
N ASP A 70 0.18 -3.17 -14.23
CA ASP A 70 -0.34 -4.35 -13.53
C ASP A 70 0.13 -4.35 -12.06
N PHE A 71 -0.82 -4.18 -11.13
CA PHE A 71 -0.58 -4.21 -9.69
C PHE A 71 0.14 -5.48 -9.23
N ARG A 72 -0.13 -6.62 -9.90
CA ARG A 72 0.51 -7.90 -9.57
C ARG A 72 2.00 -7.93 -9.91
N ALA A 73 2.45 -7.09 -10.84
CA ALA A 73 3.87 -6.93 -11.15
C ALA A 73 4.57 -6.03 -10.13
N SER A 74 3.89 -5.01 -9.62
CA SER A 74 4.36 -4.16 -8.53
C SER A 74 3.18 -3.45 -7.88
N ASN A 75 3.01 -3.64 -6.56
CA ASN A 75 1.94 -2.96 -5.82
C ASN A 75 2.17 -1.44 -5.69
N LEU A 76 3.37 -0.95 -6.03
CA LEU A 76 3.66 0.48 -6.16
C LEU A 76 2.91 1.14 -7.33
N HIS A 77 2.34 0.35 -8.24
CA HIS A 77 1.57 0.88 -9.35
C HIS A 77 0.28 1.59 -8.92
N VAL A 78 -0.21 1.39 -7.70
CA VAL A 78 -1.44 2.03 -7.22
C VAL A 78 -1.10 3.09 -6.18
N VAL A 79 -1.74 4.25 -6.27
CA VAL A 79 -1.67 5.25 -5.19
C VAL A 79 -2.33 4.62 -3.95
N GLY A 80 -1.58 4.47 -2.85
CA GLY A 80 -2.11 3.87 -1.63
C GLY A 80 -3.38 4.59 -1.16
N TYR A 81 -4.39 3.83 -0.71
CA TYR A 81 -5.73 4.32 -0.38
C TYR A 81 -6.61 4.76 -1.56
N SER A 82 -6.27 4.38 -2.81
CA SER A 82 -7.13 4.65 -3.97
C SER A 82 -8.53 4.05 -3.80
N GLU A 83 -9.57 4.85 -4.06
CA GLU A 83 -10.96 4.40 -4.16
C GLU A 83 -11.16 3.39 -5.31
N PRO A 84 -12.16 2.49 -5.22
CA PRO A 84 -12.49 1.59 -6.32
C PRO A 84 -12.84 2.37 -7.58
N MET A 85 -12.32 1.90 -8.71
CA MET A 85 -12.54 2.53 -10.00
C MET A 85 -12.67 1.46 -11.08
N ARG A 86 -13.67 1.60 -11.95
CA ARG A 86 -13.80 0.79 -13.17
C ARG A 86 -14.34 1.66 -14.29
N ALA A 87 -13.50 1.98 -15.26
CA ALA A 87 -13.89 2.85 -16.37
C ALA A 87 -13.15 2.48 -17.66
N LYS A 88 -13.69 2.95 -18.79
CA LYS A 88 -12.94 3.03 -20.05
C LYS A 88 -12.56 4.48 -20.28
N MET A 89 -11.28 4.75 -20.50
CA MET A 89 -10.75 6.11 -20.59
C MET A 89 -9.70 6.21 -21.71
N THR A 90 -9.67 7.35 -22.39
CA THR A 90 -8.54 7.74 -23.25
C THR A 90 -7.31 8.09 -22.40
N LEU A 91 -6.14 8.16 -23.03
CA LEU A 91 -4.93 8.63 -22.34
C LEU A 91 -5.11 10.05 -21.80
N ALA A 92 -5.81 10.92 -22.52
CA ALA A 92 -6.05 12.30 -22.11
C ALA A 92 -6.87 12.39 -20.81
N GLU A 93 -7.91 11.57 -20.69
CA GLU A 93 -8.76 11.50 -19.48
C GLU A 93 -8.03 10.83 -18.31
N LEU A 94 -7.16 9.85 -18.60
CA LEU A 94 -6.40 9.12 -17.58
C LEU A 94 -5.22 9.94 -17.04
N ARG A 95 -4.61 10.79 -17.87
CA ARG A 95 -3.37 11.54 -17.57
C ARG A 95 -3.35 12.24 -16.19
N PRO A 96 -4.44 12.90 -15.72
CA PRO A 96 -4.44 13.56 -14.42
C PRO A 96 -4.26 12.61 -13.22
N PHE A 97 -4.58 11.32 -13.39
CA PHE A 97 -4.48 10.27 -12.38
C PHE A 97 -3.22 9.41 -12.53
N LEU A 98 -2.32 9.78 -13.44
CA LEU A 98 -1.04 9.10 -13.67
C LEU A 98 0.11 9.86 -13.02
N HIS A 99 0.94 9.15 -12.27
CA HIS A 99 2.10 9.70 -11.60
C HIS A 99 3.38 9.01 -12.06
N THR A 100 4.34 9.81 -12.49
CA THR A 100 5.69 9.35 -12.85
C THR A 100 6.75 10.12 -12.05
N HIS A 101 8.01 9.76 -12.23
CA HIS A 101 9.13 10.44 -11.58
C HIS A 101 10.11 10.99 -12.64
N PRO A 102 9.95 12.26 -13.05
CA PRO A 102 10.66 12.84 -14.21
C PRO A 102 12.19 12.77 -14.15
N HIS A 103 12.77 12.70 -12.94
CA HIS A 103 14.22 12.65 -12.76
C HIS A 103 14.81 11.24 -12.82
N ASN A 104 13.99 10.19 -12.69
CA ASN A 104 14.40 8.80 -12.85
C ASN A 104 13.34 8.05 -13.68
N PRO A 105 13.43 8.12 -15.02
CA PRO A 105 12.40 7.63 -15.95
C PRO A 105 12.05 6.15 -15.85
N ALA A 106 12.92 5.34 -15.22
CA ALA A 106 12.73 3.91 -15.01
C ALA A 106 12.03 3.57 -13.68
N TRP A 107 11.82 4.54 -12.79
CA TRP A 107 11.26 4.29 -11.46
C TRP A 107 9.73 4.40 -11.45
N ILE A 108 9.09 3.56 -10.65
CA ILE A 108 7.67 3.70 -10.28
C ILE A 108 7.65 4.49 -8.96
N PRO A 109 7.09 5.71 -8.91
CA PRO A 109 7.03 6.45 -7.66
C PRO A 109 6.05 5.80 -6.69
N TYR A 110 6.36 5.82 -5.40
CA TYR A 110 5.39 5.49 -4.35
C TYR A 110 4.59 6.75 -3.98
N ARG A 111 3.26 6.64 -3.98
CA ARG A 111 2.30 7.72 -3.66
C ARG A 111 1.18 7.17 -2.79
N THR A 112 0.59 8.05 -1.98
CA THR A 112 -0.48 7.71 -1.03
C THR A 112 -1.49 8.86 -0.96
N SER A 113 -2.75 8.56 -0.65
CA SER A 113 -3.78 9.57 -0.41
C SER A 113 -4.70 9.18 0.76
N TYR A 114 -4.12 9.08 1.97
CA TYR A 114 -4.82 8.55 3.15
C TYR A 114 -6.02 9.37 3.62
N TYR A 115 -5.97 10.69 3.46
CA TYR A 115 -6.95 11.62 4.04
C TYR A 115 -7.64 12.48 2.98
N SER A 116 -7.47 12.15 1.71
CA SER A 116 -8.13 12.82 0.59
C SER A 116 -8.59 11.78 -0.41
N ARG A 117 -9.91 11.67 -0.58
CA ARG A 117 -10.50 10.69 -1.49
C ARG A 117 -10.06 10.98 -2.93
N THR A 118 -9.41 10.00 -3.53
CA THR A 118 -8.92 10.02 -4.91
C THR A 118 -8.56 8.60 -5.32
N TRP A 119 -8.12 8.45 -6.55
CA TRP A 119 -7.52 7.23 -7.05
C TRP A 119 -6.39 7.60 -8.03
N GLY A 120 -5.47 6.67 -8.28
CA GLY A 120 -4.44 6.90 -9.29
C GLY A 120 -3.50 5.73 -9.49
N PHE A 121 -2.75 5.81 -10.59
CA PHE A 121 -1.68 4.87 -10.92
C PHE A 121 -0.32 5.56 -10.93
N CYS A 122 0.69 4.86 -10.41
CA CYS A 122 2.08 5.22 -10.56
C CYS A 122 2.73 4.32 -11.61
N LEU A 123 3.58 4.88 -12.46
CA LEU A 123 4.27 4.13 -13.51
C LEU A 123 5.60 4.81 -13.84
N SER A 124 6.47 4.09 -14.53
CA SER A 124 7.68 4.68 -15.10
C SER A 124 7.34 5.62 -16.27
N ASP A 125 8.18 6.63 -16.51
CA ASP A 125 8.02 7.51 -17.69
C ASP A 125 8.14 6.72 -19.00
N HIS A 126 8.94 5.64 -19.00
CA HIS A 126 9.03 4.72 -20.13
C HIS A 126 7.70 4.04 -20.44
N GLN A 127 7.00 3.53 -19.40
CA GLN A 127 5.66 2.97 -19.58
C GLN A 127 4.70 4.02 -20.10
N LEU A 128 4.66 5.21 -19.49
CA LEU A 128 3.76 6.29 -19.91
C LEU A 128 3.99 6.69 -21.38
N SER A 129 5.25 6.81 -21.79
CA SER A 129 5.62 7.20 -23.15
C SER A 129 5.32 6.11 -24.19
N SER A 130 5.14 4.86 -23.76
CA SER A 130 4.75 3.73 -24.62
C SER A 130 3.23 3.60 -24.83
N LEU A 131 2.43 4.37 -24.08
CA LEU A 131 0.98 4.33 -24.19
C LEU A 131 0.52 5.07 -25.45
N GLY A 132 -0.39 4.45 -26.20
CA GLY A 132 -1.16 5.13 -27.25
C GLY A 132 -2.30 5.97 -26.67
N GLU A 133 -3.14 6.51 -27.54
CA GLU A 133 -4.30 7.36 -27.17
C GLU A 133 -5.40 6.59 -26.40
N GLY A 134 -5.42 5.26 -26.47
CA GLY A 134 -6.46 4.41 -25.89
C GLY A 134 -7.54 4.01 -26.90
N PRO A 135 -8.74 3.58 -26.44
CA PRO A 135 -9.18 3.55 -25.04
C PRO A 135 -8.49 2.46 -24.21
N PHE A 136 -8.42 2.69 -22.90
CA PHE A 136 -7.94 1.75 -21.90
C PHE A 136 -9.08 1.30 -20.99
N GLU A 137 -9.08 0.04 -20.58
CA GLU A 137 -9.83 -0.43 -19.42
C GLU A 137 -9.00 -0.15 -18.16
N VAL A 138 -9.53 0.65 -17.25
CA VAL A 138 -8.88 1.06 -16.00
C VAL A 138 -9.65 0.44 -14.85
N VAL A 139 -8.97 -0.34 -14.01
CA VAL A 139 -9.57 -1.04 -12.88
C VAL A 139 -8.71 -0.87 -11.64
N ILE A 140 -9.34 -0.45 -10.55
CA ILE A 140 -8.84 -0.56 -9.19
C ILE A 140 -9.92 -1.29 -8.40
N ASP A 141 -9.67 -2.55 -8.07
CA ASP A 141 -10.55 -3.42 -7.29
C ASP A 141 -10.13 -3.34 -5.83
N SER A 142 -10.49 -2.22 -5.20
CA SER A 142 -10.22 -1.92 -3.79
C SER A 142 -11.50 -1.70 -3.00
N THR A 143 -11.41 -1.81 -1.68
CA THR A 143 -12.45 -1.35 -0.76
C THR A 143 -11.89 -0.25 0.14
N LEU A 144 -12.73 0.70 0.49
CA LEU A 144 -12.46 1.74 1.48
C LEU A 144 -13.74 1.90 2.32
N GLU A 145 -13.75 1.27 3.50
CA GLU A 145 -14.95 1.08 4.30
C GLU A 145 -14.63 1.04 5.81
N PRO A 146 -15.62 1.20 6.71
CA PRO A 146 -15.38 1.05 8.13
C PRO A 146 -14.78 -0.32 8.48
N GLY A 147 -13.65 -0.32 9.17
CA GLY A 147 -12.94 -1.52 9.59
C GLY A 147 -12.07 -1.20 10.81
N SER A 148 -10.80 -1.54 10.76
CA SER A 148 -9.86 -1.20 11.84
C SER A 148 -8.45 -0.88 11.37
N LEU A 149 -7.76 -0.09 12.18
CA LEU A 149 -6.31 0.03 12.15
C LEU A 149 -5.71 -1.08 13.00
N THR A 150 -4.79 -1.84 12.41
CA THR A 150 -4.07 -2.92 13.07
C THR A 150 -2.68 -2.46 13.50
N TYR A 151 -2.30 -2.75 14.74
CA TYR A 151 -0.90 -2.66 15.18
C TYR A 151 -0.51 -3.88 16.01
N GLY A 152 0.81 -4.13 16.11
CA GLY A 152 1.36 -5.23 16.90
C GLY A 152 2.24 -4.70 18.02
N GLU A 153 2.16 -5.31 19.19
CA GLU A 153 2.93 -4.95 20.38
C GLU A 153 3.55 -6.19 21.04
N LEU A 154 4.73 -6.02 21.64
CA LEU A 154 5.37 -7.03 22.46
C LEU A 154 5.96 -6.37 23.70
N LEU A 155 5.37 -6.65 24.86
CA LEU A 155 5.89 -6.23 26.15
C LEU A 155 6.75 -7.34 26.75
N LEU A 156 8.01 -7.01 27.05
CA LEU A 156 8.95 -7.90 27.75
C LEU A 156 9.14 -7.39 29.18
N PRO A 157 8.63 -8.10 30.21
CA PRO A 157 8.75 -7.64 31.60
C PRO A 157 10.21 -7.68 32.06
N GLY A 158 10.69 -6.56 32.60
CA GLY A 158 11.98 -6.45 33.27
C GLY A 158 11.88 -6.57 34.79
N GLU A 159 13.01 -6.47 35.49
CA GLU A 159 13.05 -6.39 36.96
C GLU A 159 12.59 -5.04 37.52
N LYS A 160 12.46 -4.03 36.66
CA LYS A 160 12.11 -2.64 37.00
C LYS A 160 10.99 -2.15 36.09
N ASP A 161 10.22 -1.19 36.59
CA ASP A 161 9.15 -0.52 35.84
C ASP A 161 9.67 0.53 34.84
N THR A 162 10.98 0.65 34.65
CA THR A 162 11.57 1.56 33.66
C THR A 162 11.49 0.93 32.28
N GLU A 163 10.92 1.67 31.32
CA GLU A 163 10.68 1.17 29.97
C GLU A 163 11.70 1.70 28.95
N VAL A 164 12.04 0.86 27.97
CA VAL A 164 12.77 1.23 26.77
C VAL A 164 11.91 0.85 25.56
N LEU A 165 11.50 1.85 24.78
CA LEU A 165 10.66 1.66 23.60
C LEU A 165 11.51 1.49 22.32
N LEU A 166 11.29 0.39 21.62
CA LEU A 166 11.75 0.19 20.24
C LEU A 166 10.51 0.16 19.34
N SER A 167 10.46 1.06 18.35
CA SER A 167 9.31 1.18 17.45
C SER A 167 9.76 1.18 15.98
N THR A 168 8.88 0.69 15.12
CA THR A 168 9.06 0.66 13.66
C THR A 168 7.69 0.75 12.99
N HIS A 169 7.59 1.36 11.81
CA HIS A 169 6.32 1.47 11.09
C HIS A 169 6.16 0.35 10.05
N ILE A 170 4.93 -0.14 9.92
CA ILE A 170 4.55 -1.28 9.07
C ILE A 170 3.63 -0.90 7.91
N CYS A 171 3.62 0.37 7.51
CA CYS A 171 2.66 0.88 6.53
C CYS A 171 3.14 0.87 5.08
N HIS A 172 4.45 0.79 4.85
CA HIS A 172 5.00 0.85 3.48
C HIS A 172 4.86 -0.50 2.77
N PRO A 173 4.45 -0.53 1.49
CA PRO A 173 4.25 -1.76 0.71
C PRO A 173 5.60 -2.37 0.26
N SER A 174 5.79 -2.71 -1.01
CA SER A 174 7.02 -3.35 -1.52
C SER A 174 8.22 -2.40 -1.65
N LEU A 175 8.67 -1.87 -0.52
CA LEU A 175 9.86 -1.03 -0.37
C LEU A 175 10.79 -1.63 0.68
N ALA A 176 12.08 -1.72 0.36
CA ALA A 176 13.05 -2.44 1.18
C ALA A 176 13.59 -1.59 2.34
N ASN A 177 14.29 -0.49 2.06
CA ASN A 177 14.97 0.29 3.11
C ASN A 177 14.02 1.22 3.89
N ASP A 178 12.89 1.60 3.29
CA ASP A 178 11.81 2.33 3.96
C ASP A 178 10.51 1.51 3.78
N ASN A 179 10.18 0.58 4.68
CA ASN A 179 10.86 0.32 5.96
C ASN A 179 10.89 -1.18 6.32
N LEU A 180 10.93 -2.09 5.34
CA LEU A 180 11.10 -3.50 5.65
C LEU A 180 12.37 -3.75 6.47
N SER A 181 13.44 -3.01 6.21
CA SER A 181 14.68 -3.06 7.00
C SER A 181 14.46 -2.83 8.51
N GLY A 182 13.55 -1.94 8.90
CA GLY A 182 13.20 -1.70 10.30
C GLY A 182 12.25 -2.75 10.89
N ILE A 183 11.63 -3.61 10.06
CA ILE A 183 10.68 -4.64 10.49
C ILE A 183 11.39 -5.98 10.77
N VAL A 184 12.54 -6.26 10.14
CA VAL A 184 13.14 -7.62 10.04
C VAL A 184 14.48 -7.85 10.74
#